data_AF-A0A2M7YGH8-F1
#
_entry.id   AF-A0A2M7YGH8-F1
#
_cell.length_a   1.000
_cell.length_b   1.000
_cell.length_c   1.000
_cell.angle_alpha   90.00
_cell.angle_beta   90.00
_cell.angle_gamma   90.00
#
_symmetry.space_group_name_H-M   'P 1'
#
loop_
_entity.id
_entity.type
_entity.pdbx_description
1 polymer ?
#
loop_
_entity_poly.entity_id
_entity_poly.type
_entity_poly.pdbx_seq_one_letter_code
_entity_poly.pdbx_strand_id
1 'polypeptide(L)'
;MPDTLAITIISIIVCTVLGAFIRGKLQDKCLKDFSGNTVNLEATTGKIVCGKLSVENTGLELVYTGKHKDEVGTSYILYKYEYPTIQALVRYHNELDEDGKKKRERELKRTYHPSFLKRLKRRIQNFFKTVKDSLMDVVNLLIGRVKAATPVGGLLTSQGKYTAQIKQELVGFVGTAFEPLLERHIGKKIILELAKGDKTFEYPGVLKDYTTEFIEIMDVDYRIKEDQITRKADLIVPRKYGVIRHLDE
;
A
#
# COMPACT_ATOMS: atom_id res chain seq x y z
N MET A 1 23.04 -14.15 -39.19
CA MET A 1 21.82 -14.08 -38.36
C MET A 1 22.24 -13.56 -37.00
N PRO A 2 21.61 -12.52 -36.42
CA PRO A 2 21.94 -12.13 -35.05
C PRO A 2 21.80 -13.34 -34.14
N ASP A 3 22.84 -13.65 -33.37
CA ASP A 3 22.86 -14.81 -32.48
C ASP A 3 21.65 -14.75 -31.55
N THR A 4 20.79 -15.78 -31.60
CA THR A 4 19.56 -15.89 -30.79
C THR A 4 19.85 -15.64 -29.30
N LEU A 5 21.04 -16.02 -28.83
CA LEU A 5 21.54 -15.73 -27.48
C LEU A 5 21.70 -14.22 -27.23
N ALA A 6 22.31 -13.47 -28.15
CA ALA A 6 22.48 -12.03 -28.03
C ALA A 6 21.14 -11.30 -27.99
N ILE A 7 20.18 -11.71 -28.83
CA ILE A 7 18.81 -11.14 -28.82
C ILE A 7 18.12 -11.40 -27.49
N THR A 8 18.27 -12.61 -26.94
CA THR A 8 17.66 -13.00 -25.66
C THR A 8 18.25 -12.19 -24.49
N ILE A 9 19.59 -12.07 -24.45
CA ILE A 9 20.28 -11.29 -23.42
C ILE A 9 19.89 -9.82 -23.49
N ILE A 10 19.88 -9.22 -24.68
CA ILE A 10 19.46 -7.82 -24.88
C ILE A 10 18.00 -7.65 -24.43
N SER A 11 17.12 -8.59 -24.79
CA SER A 11 15.70 -8.53 -24.39
C SER A 11 15.53 -8.58 -22.87
N ILE A 12 16.27 -9.44 -22.17
CA ILE A 12 16.24 -9.52 -20.71
C ILE A 12 16.72 -8.21 -20.08
N ILE A 13 17.83 -7.65 -20.57
CA ILE A 13 18.38 -6.38 -20.06
C ILE A 13 17.36 -5.25 -20.27
N VAL A 14 16.80 -5.13 -21.48
CA VAL A 14 15.79 -4.10 -21.80
C VAL A 14 14.56 -4.27 -20.92
N CYS A 15 14.00 -5.49 -20.79
CA CYS A 15 12.87 -5.74 -19.92
C CYS A 15 13.16 -5.44 -18.44
N THR A 16 14.38 -5.71 -17.97
CA THR A 16 14.79 -5.46 -16.58
C THR A 16 14.94 -3.95 -16.32
N VAL A 17 15.57 -3.21 -17.23
CA VAL A 17 15.72 -1.75 -17.14
C VAL A 17 14.36 -1.06 -17.21
N LEU A 18 13.51 -1.45 -18.16
CA LEU A 18 12.13 -0.95 -18.25
C LEU A 18 11.35 -1.26 -16.98
N GLY A 19 11.48 -2.47 -16.44
CA GLY A 19 10.84 -2.87 -15.19
C GLY A 19 11.31 -2.05 -13.98
N ALA A 20 12.62 -1.78 -13.88
CA ALA A 20 13.20 -0.95 -12.83
C ALA A 20 12.74 0.51 -12.93
N PHE A 21 12.70 1.07 -14.16
CA PHE A 21 12.22 2.42 -14.41
C PHE A 21 10.74 2.59 -14.05
N ILE A 22 9.90 1.63 -14.43
CA ILE A 22 8.49 1.61 -14.05
C ILE A 22 8.36 1.54 -12.53
N ARG A 23 9.07 0.63 -11.85
CA ARG A 23 9.05 0.53 -10.37
C ARG A 23 9.48 1.82 -9.68
N GLY A 24 10.50 2.48 -10.20
CA GLY A 24 10.97 3.77 -9.67
C GLY A 24 9.92 4.88 -9.74
N LYS A 25 8.89 4.76 -10.59
CA LYS A 25 7.80 5.75 -10.72
C LYS A 25 6.46 5.31 -10.12
N LEU A 26 6.38 4.08 -9.62
CA LEU A 26 5.15 3.57 -9.01
C LEU A 26 4.99 4.12 -7.59
N GLN A 27 4.12 5.09 -7.47
CA GLN A 27 3.55 5.54 -6.20
C GLN A 27 2.51 4.53 -5.72
N ASP A 28 2.31 4.43 -4.40
CA ASP A 28 1.23 3.63 -3.84
C ASP A 28 -0.12 4.19 -4.33
N LYS A 29 -0.98 3.29 -4.83
CA LYS A 29 -2.23 3.66 -5.47
C LYS A 29 -3.22 4.29 -4.47
N CYS A 30 -3.29 3.75 -3.25
CA CYS A 30 -4.16 4.28 -2.20
C CYS A 30 -3.67 5.67 -1.80
N LEU A 31 -2.38 5.83 -1.50
CA LEU A 31 -1.82 7.14 -1.14
C LEU A 31 -2.03 8.19 -2.23
N LYS A 32 -1.81 7.81 -3.50
CA LYS A 32 -1.98 8.69 -4.65
C LYS A 32 -3.43 9.19 -4.79
N ASP A 33 -4.41 8.43 -4.33
CA ASP A 33 -5.81 8.86 -4.39
C ASP A 33 -6.08 10.09 -3.51
N PHE A 34 -5.41 10.17 -2.37
CA PHE A 34 -5.53 11.30 -1.45
C PHE A 34 -4.63 12.48 -1.85
N SER A 35 -3.68 12.28 -2.76
CA SER A 35 -2.75 13.32 -3.22
C SER A 35 -3.48 14.57 -3.73
N GLY A 36 -2.99 15.72 -3.28
CA GLY A 36 -3.54 17.04 -3.57
C GLY A 36 -4.65 17.49 -2.63
N ASN A 37 -5.18 16.63 -1.76
CA ASN A 37 -6.21 17.00 -0.78
C ASN A 37 -5.59 17.35 0.57
N THR A 38 -6.34 18.12 1.37
CA THR A 38 -6.05 18.27 2.81
C THR A 38 -6.37 16.97 3.52
N VAL A 39 -5.41 16.46 4.28
CA VAL A 39 -5.54 15.22 5.05
C VAL A 39 -4.95 15.41 6.44
N ASN A 40 -5.44 14.60 7.37
CA ASN A 40 -4.90 14.48 8.72
C ASN A 40 -4.19 13.14 8.83
N LEU A 41 -2.88 13.17 9.04
CA LEU A 41 -2.07 12.01 9.37
C LEU A 41 -2.09 11.82 10.87
N GLU A 42 -2.63 10.68 11.30
CA GLU A 42 -2.52 10.19 12.66
C GLU A 42 -1.34 9.21 12.71
N ALA A 43 -0.34 9.52 13.53
CA ALA A 43 0.79 8.64 13.79
C ALA A 43 0.44 7.65 14.91
N THR A 44 1.11 6.50 14.96
CA THR A 44 0.97 5.50 16.03
C THR A 44 1.34 6.04 17.41
N THR A 45 2.14 7.11 17.46
CA THR A 45 2.48 7.84 18.69
C THR A 45 1.34 8.72 19.22
N GLY A 46 0.24 8.86 18.46
CA GLY A 46 -0.87 9.77 18.74
C GLY A 46 -0.64 11.20 18.24
N LYS A 47 0.52 11.50 17.63
CA LYS A 47 0.74 12.80 16.95
C LYS A 47 -0.21 12.91 15.75
N ILE A 48 -0.86 14.05 15.61
CA ILE A 48 -1.71 14.37 14.46
C ILE A 48 -1.06 15.49 13.67
N VAL A 49 -0.89 15.30 12.38
CA VAL A 49 -0.31 16.27 11.46
C VAL A 49 -1.33 16.56 10.35
N CYS A 50 -1.70 17.82 10.17
CA CYS A 50 -2.68 18.23 9.16
C CYS A 50 -1.99 19.01 8.04
N GLY A 51 -2.27 18.65 6.80
CA GLY A 51 -1.70 19.36 5.65
C GLY A 51 -2.17 18.83 4.30
N LYS A 52 -1.75 19.51 3.24
CA LYS A 52 -2.00 19.09 1.87
C LYS A 52 -1.03 17.96 1.49
N LEU A 53 -1.57 16.81 1.10
CA LEU A 53 -0.77 15.62 0.81
C LEU A 53 -0.11 15.70 -0.58
N SER A 54 1.21 15.62 -0.61
CA SER A 54 1.99 15.27 -1.79
C SER A 54 2.55 13.86 -1.64
N VAL A 55 2.49 13.06 -2.70
CA VAL A 55 2.95 11.66 -2.67
C VAL A 55 4.02 11.50 -3.72
N GLU A 56 5.18 11.03 -3.29
CA GLU A 56 6.32 10.75 -4.13
C GLU A 56 6.67 9.27 -4.11
N ASN A 57 7.59 8.84 -4.98
CA ASN A 57 8.06 7.46 -5.00
C ASN A 57 8.90 7.08 -3.76
N THR A 58 9.46 8.05 -3.04
CA THR A 58 10.33 7.85 -1.86
C THR A 58 9.58 8.01 -0.54
N GLY A 59 8.41 8.65 -0.55
CA GLY A 59 7.70 9.02 0.66
C GLY A 59 6.47 9.88 0.38
N LEU A 60 5.97 10.52 1.42
CA LEU A 60 4.89 11.50 1.35
C LEU A 60 5.31 12.78 2.07
N GLU A 61 4.70 13.89 1.67
CA GLU A 61 4.88 15.20 2.29
C GLU A 61 3.51 15.79 2.60
N LEU A 62 3.35 16.38 3.78
CA LEU A 62 2.19 17.16 4.17
C LEU A 62 2.61 18.63 4.25
N VAL A 63 2.15 19.43 3.31
CA VAL A 63 2.40 20.87 3.31
C VAL A 63 1.36 21.55 4.20
N TYR A 64 1.79 22.27 5.23
CA TYR A 64 0.87 22.88 6.19
C TYR A 64 0.00 23.95 5.52
N THR A 65 -1.31 23.93 5.78
CA THR A 65 -2.28 24.87 5.21
C THR A 65 -2.40 26.19 6.00
N GLY A 66 -1.44 26.48 6.90
CA GLY A 66 -1.38 27.73 7.67
C GLY A 66 -0.15 27.79 8.60
N LYS A 67 0.10 28.94 9.23
CA LYS A 67 1.17 29.09 10.24
C LYS A 67 0.80 28.29 11.50
N HIS A 68 1.21 27.03 11.57
CA HIS A 68 1.21 26.28 12.82
C HIS A 68 2.23 26.94 13.76
N LYS A 69 1.78 27.39 14.94
CA LYS A 69 2.63 28.08 15.92
C LYS A 69 3.70 27.19 16.53
N ASP A 70 3.53 25.87 16.43
CA ASP A 70 4.29 24.88 17.20
C ASP A 70 5.27 24.05 16.35
N GLU A 71 5.32 24.24 15.03
CA GLU A 71 6.19 23.47 14.14
C GLU A 71 7.17 24.38 13.38
N VAL A 72 8.47 24.10 13.57
CA VAL A 72 9.58 24.76 12.87
C VAL A 72 9.67 24.18 11.46
N GLY A 73 8.74 24.52 10.58
CA GLY A 73 8.75 24.01 9.20
C GLY A 73 7.50 24.38 8.40
N THR A 74 7.62 24.28 7.08
CA THR A 74 6.51 24.48 6.14
C THR A 74 5.79 23.19 5.77
N SER A 75 6.42 22.04 6.05
CA SER A 75 5.89 20.72 5.73
C SER A 75 6.41 19.63 6.67
N TYR A 76 5.71 18.50 6.66
CA TYR A 76 6.08 17.26 7.32
C TYR A 76 6.37 16.19 6.27
N ILE A 77 7.60 15.68 6.24
CA ILE A 77 8.03 14.66 5.27
C ILE A 77 8.12 13.32 6.00
N LEU A 78 7.58 12.27 5.36
CA LEU A 78 7.60 10.91 5.86
C LEU A 78 8.10 9.97 4.76
N TYR A 79 9.23 9.31 5.01
CA TYR A 79 9.79 8.35 4.06
C TYR A 79 9.06 7.01 4.10
N LYS A 80 9.19 6.22 3.03
CA LYS A 80 8.56 4.90 2.91
C LYS A 80 8.84 3.95 4.08
N TYR A 81 10.06 3.93 4.60
CA TYR A 81 10.41 3.06 5.74
C TYR A 81 9.70 3.48 7.03
N GLU A 82 9.17 4.70 7.10
CA GLU A 82 8.41 5.24 8.23
C GLU A 82 6.90 5.03 8.07
N TYR A 83 6.41 4.51 6.95
CA TYR A 83 4.98 4.19 6.77
C TYR A 83 4.37 3.31 7.87
N PRO A 84 5.11 2.37 8.50
CA PRO A 84 4.61 1.64 9.66
C PRO A 84 4.29 2.51 10.89
N THR A 85 4.71 3.78 10.92
CA THR A 85 4.36 4.75 11.97
C THR A 85 3.04 5.47 11.70
N ILE A 86 2.47 5.31 10.51
CA ILE A 86 1.14 5.83 10.18
C ILE A 86 0.11 4.94 10.88
N GLN A 87 -0.80 5.55 11.63
CA GLN A 87 -1.99 4.88 12.16
C GLN A 87 -3.14 4.96 11.14
N ALA A 88 -3.40 6.18 10.65
CA ALA A 88 -4.39 6.44 9.63
C ALA A 88 -4.10 7.76 8.90
N LEU A 89 -4.41 7.82 7.62
CA LEU A 89 -4.54 9.03 6.84
C LEU A 89 -6.03 9.31 6.64
N VAL A 90 -6.48 10.45 7.12
CA VAL A 90 -7.90 10.80 7.23
C VAL A 90 -8.21 12.00 6.34
N ARG A 91 -9.16 11.83 5.42
CA ARG A 91 -9.65 12.90 4.55
C ARG A 91 -11.09 13.21 4.91
N TYR A 92 -11.30 14.28 5.68
CA TYR A 92 -12.64 14.70 6.10
C TYR A 92 -13.41 15.35 4.96
N HIS A 93 -14.69 15.03 4.81
CA HIS A 93 -15.50 15.51 3.69
C HIS A 93 -15.75 17.01 3.72
N ASN A 94 -15.81 17.60 4.92
CA ASN A 94 -15.99 19.03 5.13
C ASN A 94 -14.69 19.86 4.97
N GLU A 95 -13.52 19.20 4.88
CA GLU A 95 -12.23 19.87 4.60
C GLU A 95 -11.86 19.85 3.12
N LEU A 96 -12.68 19.18 2.29
CA LEU A 96 -12.50 19.17 0.84
C LEU A 96 -13.01 20.48 0.21
N ASP A 97 -12.26 20.95 -0.78
CA ASP A 97 -12.71 21.97 -1.71
C ASP A 97 -13.84 21.45 -2.62
N GLU A 98 -14.54 22.35 -3.30
CA GLU A 98 -15.68 21.99 -4.15
C GLU A 98 -15.30 21.04 -5.29
N ASP A 99 -14.09 21.20 -5.85
CA ASP A 99 -13.57 20.29 -6.87
C ASP A 99 -13.20 18.92 -6.28
N GLY A 100 -12.61 18.88 -5.08
CA GLY A 100 -12.37 17.65 -4.32
C GLY A 100 -13.65 16.90 -4.00
N LYS A 101 -14.71 17.58 -3.57
CA LYS A 101 -16.05 16.98 -3.35
C LYS A 101 -16.61 16.37 -4.63
N LYS A 102 -16.59 17.10 -5.75
CA LYS A 102 -17.05 16.58 -7.06
C LYS A 102 -16.23 15.38 -7.53
N LYS A 103 -14.91 15.41 -7.36
CA LYS A 103 -14.01 14.31 -7.72
C LYS A 103 -14.32 13.08 -6.88
N ARG A 104 -14.45 13.26 -5.56
CA ARG A 104 -14.83 12.22 -4.61
C ARG A 104 -16.16 11.58 -4.96
N GLU A 105 -17.21 12.36 -5.26
CA GLU A 105 -18.52 11.83 -5.64
C GLU A 105 -18.46 10.96 -6.90
N ARG A 106 -17.67 11.37 -7.91
CA ARG A 106 -17.44 10.55 -9.10
C ARG A 106 -16.69 9.26 -8.77
N GLU A 107 -15.72 9.32 -7.86
CA GLU A 107 -14.99 8.14 -7.40
C GLU A 107 -15.89 7.19 -6.65
N LEU A 108 -16.71 7.67 -5.71
CA LEU A 108 -17.65 6.87 -4.94
C LEU A 108 -18.62 6.12 -5.88
N LYS A 109 -19.24 6.83 -6.84
CA LYS A 109 -20.12 6.20 -7.85
C LYS A 109 -19.41 5.13 -8.66
N ARG A 110 -18.14 5.37 -9.04
CA ARG A 110 -17.30 4.42 -9.79
C ARG A 110 -16.83 3.23 -8.94
N THR A 111 -16.69 3.42 -7.64
CA THR A 111 -16.32 2.38 -6.68
C THR A 111 -17.47 1.40 -6.50
N TYR A 112 -18.70 1.89 -6.34
CA TYR A 112 -19.91 1.05 -6.34
C TYR A 112 -20.14 0.34 -7.68
N HIS A 113 -19.82 0.99 -8.81
CA HIS A 113 -20.07 0.47 -10.15
C HIS A 113 -18.78 0.40 -10.99
N PRO A 114 -17.86 -0.54 -10.68
CA PRO A 114 -16.57 -0.61 -11.37
C PRO A 114 -16.75 -1.12 -12.80
N SER A 115 -16.20 -0.38 -13.77
CA SER A 115 -16.30 -0.71 -15.20
C SER A 115 -15.56 -2.00 -15.58
N PHE A 116 -16.06 -2.71 -16.60
CA PHE A 116 -15.50 -3.98 -17.09
C PHE A 116 -14.00 -3.89 -17.43
N LEU A 117 -13.57 -2.82 -18.10
CA LEU A 117 -12.16 -2.59 -18.45
C LEU A 117 -11.26 -2.40 -17.21
N LYS A 118 -11.76 -1.76 -16.14
CA LYS A 118 -11.03 -1.66 -14.87
C LYS A 118 -10.88 -3.02 -14.21
N ARG A 119 -11.93 -3.85 -14.24
CA ARG A 119 -11.89 -5.23 -13.72
C ARG A 119 -10.86 -6.07 -14.49
N LEU A 120 -10.83 -5.96 -15.83
CA LEU A 120 -9.88 -6.70 -16.67
C LEU A 120 -8.43 -6.24 -16.44
N LYS A 121 -8.16 -4.93 -16.40
CA LYS A 121 -6.82 -4.40 -16.11
C LYS A 121 -6.29 -4.89 -14.76
N ARG A 122 -7.15 -4.91 -13.74
CA ARG A 122 -6.80 -5.46 -12.42
C ARG A 122 -6.50 -6.95 -12.48
N ARG A 123 -7.33 -7.77 -13.16
CA ARG A 123 -7.05 -9.20 -13.36
C ARG A 123 -5.69 -9.44 -14.01
N ILE A 124 -5.34 -8.67 -15.05
CA ILE A 124 -4.05 -8.77 -15.74
C ILE A 124 -2.90 -8.39 -14.79
N GLN A 125 -3.02 -7.26 -14.09
CA GLN A 125 -2.00 -6.82 -13.12
C GLN A 125 -1.79 -7.86 -12.01
N ASN A 126 -2.88 -8.43 -11.50
CA ASN A 126 -2.86 -9.44 -10.45
C ASN A 126 -2.26 -10.76 -10.95
N PHE A 127 -2.54 -11.18 -12.18
CA PHE A 127 -1.94 -12.35 -12.81
C PHE A 127 -0.41 -12.23 -12.93
N PHE A 128 0.09 -11.11 -13.46
CA PHE A 128 1.54 -10.89 -13.57
C PHE A 128 2.25 -10.90 -12.21
N LYS A 129 1.55 -10.49 -11.16
CA LYS A 129 2.05 -10.48 -9.79
C LYS A 129 2.24 -11.89 -9.24
N THR A 130 1.22 -12.74 -9.38
CA THR A 130 1.30 -14.16 -9.01
C THR A 130 2.36 -14.90 -9.83
N VAL A 131 2.45 -14.65 -11.14
CA VAL A 131 3.47 -15.28 -12.00
C VAL A 131 4.89 -14.88 -11.56
N LYS A 132 5.12 -13.60 -11.23
CA LYS A 132 6.41 -13.15 -10.71
C LYS A 132 6.77 -13.88 -9.41
N ASP A 133 5.82 -14.01 -8.49
CA ASP A 133 6.06 -14.65 -7.19
C ASP A 133 6.41 -16.13 -7.36
N SER A 134 5.66 -16.87 -8.20
CA SER A 134 5.97 -18.27 -8.51
C SER A 134 7.31 -18.47 -9.23
N LEU A 135 7.73 -17.53 -10.10
CA LEU A 135 9.05 -17.59 -10.74
C LEU A 135 10.18 -17.40 -9.73
N MET A 136 10.01 -16.52 -8.73
CA MET A 136 11.00 -16.34 -7.67
C MET A 136 11.15 -17.58 -6.80
N ASP A 137 10.05 -18.27 -6.49
CA ASP A 137 10.08 -19.52 -5.74
C ASP A 137 10.85 -20.61 -6.49
N VAL A 138 10.61 -20.74 -7.81
CA VAL A 138 11.33 -21.69 -8.67
C VAL A 138 12.82 -21.33 -8.78
N VAL A 139 13.16 -20.05 -8.96
CA VAL A 139 14.56 -19.59 -9.00
C VAL A 139 15.26 -19.90 -7.67
N ASN A 140 14.61 -19.67 -6.53
CA ASN A 140 15.16 -20.01 -5.22
C ASN A 140 15.39 -21.52 -5.05
N LEU A 141 14.46 -22.36 -5.52
CA LEU A 141 14.61 -23.82 -5.51
C LEU A 141 15.75 -24.30 -6.42
N LEU A 142 15.92 -23.68 -7.60
CA LEU A 142 17.00 -24.01 -8.53
C LEU A 142 18.37 -23.56 -7.99
N ILE A 143 18.47 -22.36 -7.41
CA ILE A 143 19.68 -21.89 -6.73
C ILE A 143 20.03 -22.82 -5.56
N GLY A 144 19.04 -23.32 -4.81
CA GLY A 144 19.23 -24.30 -3.75
C GLY A 144 19.86 -25.61 -4.25
N ARG A 145 19.41 -26.12 -5.41
CA ARG A 145 19.97 -27.32 -6.04
C ARG A 145 21.38 -27.11 -6.60
N VAL A 146 21.64 -25.96 -7.23
CA VAL A 146 22.98 -25.62 -7.77
C VAL A 146 24.00 -25.42 -6.64
N LYS A 147 23.60 -24.82 -5.52
CA LYS A 147 24.42 -24.72 -4.30
C LYS A 147 24.69 -26.08 -3.66
N ALA A 148 23.73 -27.01 -3.70
CA ALA A 148 23.92 -28.37 -3.21
C ALA A 148 24.80 -29.24 -4.13
N ALA A 149 24.85 -28.94 -5.43
CA ALA A 149 25.58 -29.70 -6.44
C ALA A 149 27.04 -29.23 -6.66
N THR A 150 27.48 -28.13 -6.05
CA THR A 150 28.84 -27.59 -6.19
C THR A 150 29.71 -27.97 -4.97
N PRO A 151 30.98 -28.42 -5.16
CA PRO A 151 31.84 -28.86 -4.05
C PRO A 151 32.12 -27.77 -3.00
N VAL A 152 32.11 -26.50 -3.41
CA VAL A 152 32.26 -25.32 -2.54
C VAL A 152 30.97 -25.01 -1.76
N GLY A 153 29.80 -25.33 -2.33
CA GLY A 153 28.51 -25.11 -1.69
C GLY A 153 28.22 -26.07 -0.54
N GLY A 154 28.72 -27.32 -0.61
CA GLY A 154 28.65 -28.30 0.49
C GLY A 154 29.49 -27.93 1.72
N LEU A 155 30.49 -27.05 1.57
CA LEU A 155 31.28 -26.50 2.69
C LEU A 155 30.62 -25.25 3.30
N LEU A 156 29.94 -24.44 2.49
CA LEU A 156 29.22 -23.23 2.95
C LEU A 156 27.90 -23.54 3.68
N THR A 157 27.31 -24.73 3.48
CA THR A 157 26.13 -25.18 4.25
C THR A 157 26.42 -25.43 5.73
N SER A 158 27.69 -25.43 6.14
CA SER A 158 28.10 -25.56 7.55
C SER A 158 28.03 -24.24 8.35
N GLN A 159 27.83 -23.09 7.70
CA GLN A 159 27.60 -21.80 8.38
C GLN A 159 26.14 -21.33 8.19
N GLY A 160 25.24 -21.95 8.94
CA GLY A 160 23.78 -21.70 8.93
C GLY A 160 23.31 -20.30 9.35
N LYS A 161 24.18 -19.29 9.45
CA LYS A 161 23.82 -17.92 9.86
C LYS A 161 23.33 -17.03 8.72
N TYR A 162 23.86 -17.18 7.51
CA TYR A 162 23.49 -16.32 6.36
C TYR A 162 22.08 -16.64 5.81
N THR A 163 21.68 -17.91 5.85
CA THR A 163 20.33 -18.34 5.42
C THR A 163 19.25 -17.96 6.42
N ALA A 164 19.59 -17.77 7.69
CA ALA A 164 18.65 -17.38 8.74
C ALA A 164 18.30 -15.89 8.67
N GLN A 165 19.27 -15.01 8.39
CA GLN A 165 19.03 -13.56 8.26
C GLN A 165 18.20 -13.22 7.02
N ILE A 166 18.47 -13.87 5.87
CA ILE A 166 17.66 -13.69 4.66
C ILE A 166 16.23 -14.21 4.88
N LYS A 167 16.05 -15.33 5.61
CA LYS A 167 14.72 -15.80 5.99
C LYS A 167 14.02 -14.86 6.96
N GLN A 168 14.72 -14.29 7.95
CA GLN A 168 14.11 -13.37 8.92
C GLN A 168 13.67 -12.04 8.30
N GLU A 169 14.44 -11.48 7.36
CA GLU A 169 14.01 -10.26 6.62
C GLU A 169 12.85 -10.54 5.64
N LEU A 170 12.71 -11.78 5.15
CA LEU A 170 11.60 -12.18 4.27
C LEU A 170 10.32 -12.60 5.02
N VAL A 171 10.39 -12.91 6.31
CA VAL A 171 9.25 -13.39 7.12
C VAL A 171 8.33 -12.24 7.59
N GLY A 172 8.73 -10.98 7.45
CA GLY A 172 7.94 -9.82 7.87
C GLY A 172 6.80 -9.40 6.93
N PHE A 173 6.62 -10.04 5.77
CA PHE A 173 5.66 -9.58 4.76
C PHE A 173 4.88 -10.75 4.14
N VAL A 174 4.18 -11.51 4.98
CA VAL A 174 3.20 -12.52 4.52
C VAL A 174 1.90 -11.80 4.14
N GLY A 175 1.97 -11.03 3.07
CA GLY A 175 0.81 -10.47 2.38
C GLY A 175 1.10 -10.55 0.90
N THR A 176 0.49 -11.50 0.18
CA THR A 176 0.58 -11.47 -1.27
C THR A 176 -0.02 -10.16 -1.72
N ALA A 177 0.70 -9.51 -2.61
CA ALA A 177 0.36 -8.16 -2.96
C ALA A 177 -0.90 -8.13 -3.89
N PHE A 178 -1.41 -9.29 -4.31
CA PHE A 178 -2.80 -9.53 -4.71
C PHE A 178 -3.53 -10.36 -3.64
N GLU A 179 -4.73 -9.93 -3.23
CA GLU A 179 -5.52 -10.65 -2.24
C GLU A 179 -6.95 -10.93 -2.75
N PRO A 180 -7.25 -12.19 -3.13
CA PRO A 180 -8.55 -12.56 -3.71
C PRO A 180 -9.74 -12.23 -2.82
N LEU A 181 -9.56 -12.27 -1.49
CA LEU A 181 -10.61 -11.94 -0.52
C LEU A 181 -10.97 -10.46 -0.60
N LEU A 182 -10.00 -9.55 -0.47
CA LEU A 182 -10.27 -8.11 -0.57
C LEU A 182 -10.82 -7.73 -1.96
N GLU A 183 -10.30 -8.33 -3.03
CA GLU A 183 -10.73 -8.03 -4.40
C GLU A 183 -12.24 -8.23 -4.62
N ARG A 184 -12.84 -9.25 -3.98
CA ARG A 184 -14.28 -9.56 -4.08
C ARG A 184 -15.18 -8.59 -3.31
N HIS A 185 -14.60 -7.80 -2.41
CA HIS A 185 -15.32 -6.89 -1.53
C HIS A 185 -15.15 -5.42 -1.91
N ILE A 186 -14.36 -5.13 -2.94
CA ILE A 186 -14.27 -3.77 -3.48
C ILE A 186 -15.63 -3.29 -3.97
N GLY A 187 -16.03 -2.10 -3.52
CA GLY A 187 -17.32 -1.48 -3.79
C GLY A 187 -18.44 -1.94 -2.87
N LYS A 188 -18.17 -2.84 -1.90
CA LYS A 188 -19.14 -3.28 -0.91
C LYS A 188 -18.90 -2.57 0.42
N LYS A 189 -19.96 -2.50 1.23
CA LYS A 189 -19.84 -2.07 2.61
C LYS A 189 -19.11 -3.16 3.42
N ILE A 190 -18.22 -2.73 4.29
CA ILE A 190 -17.37 -3.57 5.14
C ILE A 190 -17.27 -2.92 6.52
N ILE A 191 -16.83 -3.69 7.51
CA ILE A 191 -16.40 -3.18 8.80
C ILE A 191 -14.88 -3.32 8.89
N LEU A 192 -14.20 -2.19 9.04
CA LEU A 192 -12.77 -2.13 9.32
C LEU A 192 -12.55 -2.20 10.83
N GLU A 193 -11.79 -3.18 11.28
CA GLU A 193 -11.17 -3.17 12.60
C GLU A 193 -9.82 -2.44 12.51
N LEU A 194 -9.68 -1.37 13.28
CA LEU A 194 -8.44 -0.60 13.41
C LEU A 194 -7.88 -0.77 14.82
N ALA A 195 -6.72 -1.41 14.93
CA ALA A 195 -5.98 -1.50 16.18
C ALA A 195 -5.26 -0.17 16.47
N LYS A 196 -5.61 0.50 17.56
CA LYS A 196 -4.96 1.72 18.07
C LYS A 196 -4.46 1.47 19.49
N GLY A 197 -3.16 1.29 19.65
CA GLY A 197 -2.59 0.85 20.93
C GLY A 197 -3.20 -0.50 21.35
N ASP A 198 -3.75 -0.56 22.57
CA ASP A 198 -4.36 -1.78 23.11
C ASP A 198 -5.86 -1.91 22.80
N LYS A 199 -6.46 -0.93 22.10
CA LYS A 199 -7.89 -0.93 21.74
C LYS A 199 -8.09 -1.22 20.27
N THR A 200 -9.16 -1.92 19.95
CA THR A 200 -9.66 -2.12 18.58
C THR A 200 -10.93 -1.30 18.36
N PHE A 201 -10.97 -0.58 17.25
CA PHE A 201 -12.10 0.25 16.87
C PHE A 201 -12.71 -0.28 15.57
N GLU A 202 -14.04 -0.38 15.54
CA GLU A 202 -14.77 -0.80 14.36
C GLU A 202 -15.32 0.40 13.60
N TYR A 203 -15.07 0.42 12.29
CA TYR A 203 -15.46 1.49 11.39
C TYR A 203 -16.21 0.91 10.19
N PRO A 204 -17.54 1.02 10.14
CA PRO A 204 -18.29 0.69 8.92
C PRO A 204 -17.94 1.68 7.81
N GLY A 205 -17.83 1.19 6.58
CA GLY A 205 -17.51 1.99 5.41
C GLY A 205 -17.50 1.17 4.12
N VAL A 206 -17.07 1.76 3.02
CA VAL A 206 -17.03 1.11 1.70
C VAL A 206 -15.60 0.84 1.30
N LEU A 207 -15.26 -0.43 1.01
CA LEU A 207 -13.93 -0.77 0.52
C LEU A 207 -13.72 -0.19 -0.88
N LYS A 208 -12.79 0.75 -1.03
CA LYS A 208 -12.48 1.34 -2.35
C LYS A 208 -11.32 0.64 -3.03
N ASP A 209 -10.20 0.50 -2.34
CA ASP A 209 -8.99 -0.08 -2.90
C ASP A 209 -8.09 -0.68 -1.82
N TYR A 210 -7.10 -1.44 -2.25
CA TYR A 210 -6.05 -1.92 -1.37
C TYR A 210 -4.75 -2.06 -2.15
N THR A 211 -3.63 -1.94 -1.43
CA THR A 211 -2.30 -2.32 -1.88
C THR A 211 -1.73 -3.35 -0.92
N THR A 212 -0.44 -3.66 -1.05
CA THR A 212 0.22 -4.52 -0.07
C THR A 212 0.39 -3.84 1.28
N GLU A 213 0.45 -2.50 1.30
CA GLU A 213 0.74 -1.73 2.50
C GLU A 213 -0.52 -1.09 3.07
N PHE A 214 -1.48 -0.71 2.23
CA PHE A 214 -2.62 0.12 2.65
C PHE A 214 -3.97 -0.47 2.24
N ILE A 215 -5.01 -0.10 2.98
CA ILE A 215 -6.42 -0.28 2.62
C ILE A 215 -7.05 1.11 2.55
N GLU A 216 -7.81 1.38 1.50
CA GLU A 216 -8.56 2.62 1.32
C GLU A 216 -10.06 2.37 1.45
N ILE A 217 -10.71 3.15 2.33
CA ILE A 217 -12.11 2.98 2.72
C ILE A 217 -12.81 4.35 2.64
N MET A 218 -14.02 4.37 2.10
CA MET A 218 -14.82 5.58 1.94
C MET A 218 -16.04 5.58 2.87
N ASP A 219 -16.60 6.78 3.09
CA ASP A 219 -17.85 7.00 3.82
C ASP A 219 -17.84 6.50 5.28
N VAL A 220 -16.67 6.61 5.93
CA VAL A 220 -16.49 6.19 7.31
C VAL A 220 -16.92 7.30 8.27
N ASP A 221 -17.65 6.92 9.31
CA ASP A 221 -17.90 7.75 10.49
C ASP A 221 -16.68 7.69 11.42
N TYR A 222 -15.76 8.63 11.24
CA TYR A 222 -14.47 8.62 11.93
C TYR A 222 -14.41 9.61 13.09
N ARG A 223 -13.73 9.20 14.16
CA ARG A 223 -13.36 10.04 15.30
C ARG A 223 -11.90 9.77 15.67
N ILE A 224 -11.13 10.83 15.89
CA ILE A 224 -9.71 10.72 16.28
C ILE A 224 -9.60 10.30 17.75
N LYS A 225 -10.40 10.93 18.63
CA LYS A 225 -10.51 10.59 20.06
C LYS A 225 -11.95 10.21 20.41
N GLU A 226 -12.13 9.39 21.45
CA GLU A 226 -13.46 8.92 21.89
C GLU A 226 -14.42 10.08 22.22
N ASP A 227 -13.90 11.16 22.80
CA ASP A 227 -14.67 12.35 23.21
C ASP A 227 -14.95 13.36 22.08
N GLN A 228 -14.49 13.10 20.85
CA GLN A 228 -14.68 14.01 19.72
C GLN A 228 -15.92 13.68 18.89
N ILE A 229 -16.47 14.73 18.27
CA ILE A 229 -17.58 14.61 17.33
C ILE A 229 -17.16 13.72 16.16
N THR A 230 -18.02 12.76 15.85
CA THR A 230 -17.83 11.86 14.70
C THR A 230 -18.06 12.64 13.40
N ARG A 231 -17.13 12.52 12.47
CA ARG A 231 -17.15 13.21 11.18
C ARG A 231 -17.06 12.20 10.05
N LYS A 232 -17.79 12.47 8.96
CA LYS A 232 -17.67 11.70 7.73
C LYS A 232 -16.29 11.93 7.10
N ALA A 233 -15.58 10.83 6.86
CA ALA A 233 -14.23 10.82 6.33
C ALA A 233 -14.03 9.65 5.37
N ASP A 234 -13.01 9.78 4.51
CA ASP A 234 -12.40 8.64 3.85
C ASP A 234 -11.07 8.35 4.56
N LEU A 235 -10.70 7.07 4.64
CA LEU A 235 -9.55 6.60 5.38
C LEU A 235 -8.58 5.83 4.47
N ILE A 236 -7.30 6.05 4.68
CA ILE A 236 -6.24 5.13 4.27
C ILE A 236 -5.56 4.61 5.54
N VAL A 237 -5.57 3.30 5.74
CA VAL A 237 -4.98 2.66 6.91
C VAL A 237 -3.93 1.65 6.48
N PRO A 238 -2.78 1.57 7.18
CA PRO A 238 -1.85 0.48 6.93
C PRO A 238 -2.47 -0.86 7.28
N ARG A 239 -2.24 -1.87 6.43
CA ARG A 239 -2.70 -3.26 6.64
C ARG A 239 -2.16 -3.91 7.90
N LYS A 240 -1.08 -3.34 8.47
CA LYS A 240 -0.54 -3.73 9.76
C LYS A 240 -1.53 -3.46 10.91
N TYR A 241 -2.33 -2.40 10.82
CA TYR A 241 -3.24 -1.96 11.88
C TYR A 241 -4.72 -2.11 11.49
N GLY A 242 -5.02 -2.13 10.19
CA GLY A 242 -6.39 -2.24 9.67
C GLY A 242 -6.67 -3.62 9.07
N VAL A 243 -7.70 -4.30 9.58
CA VAL A 243 -8.17 -5.60 9.06
C VAL A 243 -9.65 -5.52 8.75
N ILE A 244 -10.07 -6.09 7.61
CA ILE A 244 -11.49 -6.21 7.25
C ILE A 244 -11.99 -7.57 7.76
N ARG A 245 -12.93 -7.57 8.70
CA ARG A 245 -13.45 -8.81 9.32
C ARG A 245 -14.90 -9.11 8.98
N HIS A 246 -15.72 -8.09 8.72
CA HIS A 246 -17.15 -8.25 8.51
C HIS A 246 -17.63 -7.52 7.25
N LEU A 247 -18.72 -8.03 6.68
CA LEU A 247 -19.50 -7.32 5.68
C LEU A 247 -20.65 -6.63 6.40
N ASP A 248 -20.84 -5.35 6.08
CA ASP A 248 -21.97 -4.58 6.57
C ASP A 248 -23.14 -4.77 5.59
N GLU A 249 -24.35 -4.98 6.11
CA GLU A 249 -25.54 -5.39 5.34
C GLU A 249 -26.06 -4.31 4.37
#